data_AF-A0A8X7MV72-F1
#
_entry.id   AF-A0A8X7MV72-F1
#
_cell.length_a   1.000
_cell.length_b   1.000
_cell.length_c   1.000
_cell.angle_alpha   90.00
_cell.angle_beta   90.00
_cell.angle_gamma   90.00
#
_symmetry.space_group_name_H-M   'P 1'
#
loop_
_entity.id
_entity.type
_entity.pdbx_description
1 polymer ?
#
loop_
_entity_poly.entity_id
_entity_poly.type
_entity_poly.pdbx_seq_one_letter_code
_entity_poly.pdbx_strand_id
1 'polypeptide(L)'
;MAVTVGVLALQGAFHEHAAHINSLAPAIDVSAALVRTPTDLARCQALIIPGGESTAIALGAQRAGLIDPLRHWVAAGRPTWGTCAGMILLSNQAIGAKKGGQSLIGGVDIRVGRNGFGSQVDSFEAGLVVPALGEEPFPGVFIRAPVIDALLLLSDKAAAAALPGLNGAAVPIPASLSADLPAIPASHIPSALANGHAARANAPPPTIVCAEPPPPSPSSSSSSSSTLTDRPPIEIIASIPFSPTLPPKEHVLIPTSSASVLASESGSPQPPPKALATMATTLLNPEERPALDSQIVALRQGNILVSSFHPELTVDSRFHEYFVRSFVLGSS
;
A
#
# COMPACT_ATOMS: atom_id res chain seq x y z
N MET A 1 -22.35 16.09 15.68
CA MET A 1 -23.12 15.30 14.69
C MET A 1 -22.31 14.05 14.45
N ALA A 2 -22.95 12.88 14.51
CA ALA A 2 -22.28 11.60 14.35
C ALA A 2 -21.49 11.55 13.05
N VAL A 3 -20.24 11.12 13.14
CA VAL A 3 -19.34 10.98 12.01
C VAL A 3 -19.70 9.72 11.23
N THR A 4 -20.00 9.86 9.95
CA THR A 4 -20.33 8.74 9.06
C THR A 4 -19.08 8.31 8.29
N VAL A 5 -18.57 7.12 8.57
CA VAL A 5 -17.50 6.48 7.79
C VAL A 5 -18.13 5.61 6.71
N GLY A 6 -17.91 5.97 5.44
CA GLY A 6 -18.33 5.16 4.32
C GLY A 6 -17.45 3.91 4.20
N VAL A 7 -18.02 2.78 3.84
CA VAL A 7 -17.29 1.56 3.45
C VAL A 7 -17.74 1.17 2.05
N LEU A 8 -16.80 1.10 1.10
CA LEU A 8 -17.12 0.79 -0.31
C LEU A 8 -17.64 -0.65 -0.45
N ALA A 9 -18.95 -0.78 -0.69
CA ALA A 9 -19.70 -2.03 -0.55
C ALA A 9 -20.05 -2.66 -1.92
N LEU A 10 -19.09 -2.66 -2.84
CA LEU A 10 -19.22 -3.19 -4.20
C LEU A 10 -18.74 -4.65 -4.30
N GLN A 11 -17.62 -4.96 -3.64
CA GLN A 11 -17.05 -6.29 -3.45
C GLN A 11 -16.06 -6.19 -2.28
N GLY A 12 -15.85 -7.28 -1.53
CA GLY A 12 -14.85 -7.34 -0.46
C GLY A 12 -15.44 -7.54 0.93
N ALA A 13 -14.59 -7.49 1.96
CA ALA A 13 -14.94 -7.65 3.37
C ALA A 13 -15.52 -6.34 3.98
N PHE A 14 -16.54 -5.78 3.33
CA PHE A 14 -17.12 -4.49 3.72
C PHE A 14 -18.06 -4.59 4.94
N HIS A 15 -18.60 -5.77 5.25
CA HIS A 15 -19.45 -5.94 6.43
C HIS A 15 -18.62 -5.93 7.72
N GLU A 16 -17.45 -6.55 7.66
CA GLU A 16 -16.47 -6.67 8.73
C GLU A 16 -15.92 -5.29 9.09
N HIS A 17 -15.46 -4.52 8.10
CA HIS A 17 -15.09 -3.10 8.25
C HIS A 17 -16.22 -2.26 8.88
N ALA A 18 -17.46 -2.44 8.41
CA ALA A 18 -18.61 -1.71 8.97
C ALA A 18 -18.94 -2.14 10.40
N ALA A 19 -18.76 -3.42 10.75
CA ALA A 19 -18.94 -3.93 12.10
C ALA A 19 -17.91 -3.35 13.07
N HIS A 20 -16.63 -3.28 12.68
CA HIS A 20 -15.59 -2.63 13.48
C HIS A 20 -15.84 -1.13 13.68
N ILE A 21 -16.27 -0.39 12.65
CA ILE A 21 -16.60 1.03 12.85
C ILE A 21 -17.80 1.20 13.80
N ASN A 22 -18.84 0.37 13.67
CA ASN A 22 -20.00 0.43 14.55
C ASN A 22 -19.70 -0.05 15.99
N SER A 23 -18.71 -0.91 16.21
CA SER A 23 -18.31 -1.32 17.56
C SER A 23 -17.60 -0.20 18.36
N LEU A 24 -17.10 0.84 17.68
CA LEU A 24 -16.53 2.03 18.32
C LEU A 24 -17.58 3.02 18.83
N ALA A 25 -18.85 2.89 18.41
CA ALA A 25 -19.94 3.80 18.76
C ALA A 25 -20.13 4.08 20.28
N PRO A 26 -19.87 3.14 21.21
CA PRO A 26 -19.94 3.41 22.65
C PRO A 26 -18.86 4.36 23.18
N ALA A 27 -17.75 4.53 22.44
CA ALA A 27 -16.59 5.35 22.84
C ALA A 27 -16.34 6.57 21.93
N ILE A 28 -16.94 6.59 20.74
CA ILE A 28 -16.76 7.62 19.70
C ILE A 28 -18.10 7.84 18.99
N ASP A 29 -18.52 9.10 18.76
CA ASP A 29 -19.74 9.44 18.01
C ASP A 29 -19.56 9.18 16.50
N VAL A 30 -19.51 7.90 16.12
CA VAL A 30 -19.19 7.39 14.78
C VAL A 30 -20.13 6.27 14.36
N SER A 31 -20.42 6.15 13.06
CA SER A 31 -21.19 5.06 12.47
C SER A 31 -20.74 4.71 11.05
N ALA A 32 -21.00 3.49 10.61
CA ALA A 32 -20.67 3.00 9.27
C ALA A 32 -21.83 3.17 8.28
N ALA A 33 -21.54 3.60 7.06
CA ALA A 33 -22.48 3.59 5.94
C ALA A 33 -21.92 2.78 4.76
N LEU A 34 -22.74 1.93 4.15
CA LEU A 34 -22.33 1.13 2.98
C LEU A 34 -22.45 1.96 1.69
N VAL A 35 -21.32 2.25 1.05
CA VAL A 35 -21.25 3.08 -0.15
C VAL A 35 -21.35 2.21 -1.39
N ARG A 36 -22.44 2.36 -2.16
CA ARG A 36 -22.65 1.67 -3.45
C ARG A 36 -22.90 2.63 -4.61
N THR A 37 -23.23 3.88 -4.32
CA THR A 37 -23.54 4.93 -5.27
C THR A 37 -22.83 6.25 -4.91
N PRO A 38 -22.71 7.21 -5.85
CA PRO A 38 -22.19 8.54 -5.55
C PRO A 38 -23.00 9.28 -4.46
N THR A 39 -24.30 9.01 -4.36
CA THR A 39 -25.19 9.58 -3.33
C THR A 39 -24.85 9.06 -1.93
N ASP A 40 -24.48 7.79 -1.80
CA ASP A 40 -24.03 7.23 -0.52
C ASP A 40 -22.69 7.87 -0.10
N LEU A 41 -21.76 7.97 -1.07
CA LEU A 41 -20.45 8.59 -0.86
C LEU A 41 -20.59 10.04 -0.37
N ALA A 42 -21.46 10.84 -0.99
CA ALA A 42 -21.68 12.23 -0.63
C ALA A 42 -22.14 12.47 0.82
N ARG A 43 -22.73 11.46 1.48
CA ARG A 43 -23.21 11.54 2.87
C ARG A 43 -22.11 11.23 3.90
N CYS A 44 -21.03 10.60 3.48
CA CYS A 44 -19.94 10.17 4.36
C CYS A 44 -18.97 11.32 4.64
N GLN A 45 -18.25 11.25 5.76
CA GLN A 45 -17.15 12.17 6.11
C GLN A 45 -15.78 11.55 5.79
N ALA A 46 -15.62 10.25 6.09
CA ALA A 46 -14.47 9.41 5.77
C ALA A 46 -14.86 8.24 4.83
N LEU A 47 -13.88 7.58 4.21
CA LEU A 47 -14.10 6.42 3.36
C LEU A 47 -13.09 5.29 3.63
N ILE A 48 -13.57 4.06 3.73
CA ILE A 48 -12.78 2.83 3.69
C ILE A 48 -13.03 2.13 2.35
N ILE A 49 -11.94 1.75 1.68
CA ILE A 49 -11.92 0.90 0.48
C ILE A 49 -11.37 -0.47 0.94
N PRO A 50 -12.22 -1.50 1.05
CA PRO A 50 -11.85 -2.75 1.70
C PRO A 50 -10.96 -3.64 0.82
N GLY A 51 -10.43 -4.69 1.44
CA GLY A 51 -9.78 -5.79 0.74
C GLY A 51 -10.77 -6.63 -0.08
N GLY A 52 -10.25 -7.35 -1.09
CA GLY A 52 -11.08 -8.09 -2.05
C GLY A 52 -10.32 -8.41 -3.34
N GLU A 53 -11.02 -8.43 -4.47
CA GLU A 53 -10.41 -8.52 -5.79
C GLU A 53 -10.47 -7.14 -6.47
N SER A 54 -9.32 -6.47 -6.57
CA SER A 54 -9.26 -5.07 -7.00
C SER A 54 -9.82 -4.80 -8.40
N THR A 55 -9.78 -5.79 -9.31
CA THR A 55 -10.36 -5.64 -10.66
C THR A 55 -11.89 -5.62 -10.62
N ALA A 56 -12.50 -6.48 -9.80
CA ALA A 56 -13.94 -6.51 -9.55
C ALA A 56 -14.43 -5.26 -8.82
N ILE A 57 -13.67 -4.75 -7.84
CA ILE A 57 -13.98 -3.47 -7.18
C ILE A 57 -13.94 -2.32 -8.18
N ALA A 58 -12.89 -2.21 -9.00
CA ALA A 58 -12.78 -1.17 -10.03
C ALA A 58 -13.90 -1.25 -11.09
N LEU A 59 -14.19 -2.45 -11.60
CA LEU A 59 -15.27 -2.67 -12.57
C LEU A 59 -16.65 -2.38 -11.96
N GLY A 60 -16.86 -2.73 -10.68
CA GLY A 60 -18.04 -2.37 -9.91
C GLY A 60 -18.18 -0.84 -9.79
N ALA A 61 -17.09 -0.16 -9.44
CA ALA A 61 -17.07 1.30 -9.29
C ALA A 61 -17.32 2.00 -10.63
N GLN A 62 -16.76 1.49 -11.73
CA GLN A 62 -17.03 2.00 -13.08
C GLN A 62 -18.51 1.85 -13.44
N ARG A 63 -19.11 0.67 -13.21
CA ARG A 63 -20.53 0.40 -13.46
C ARG A 63 -21.47 1.24 -12.58
N ALA A 64 -21.05 1.58 -11.37
CA ALA A 64 -21.79 2.43 -10.44
C ALA A 64 -21.57 3.94 -10.65
N GLY A 65 -20.76 4.36 -11.62
CA GLY A 65 -20.41 5.77 -11.84
C GLY A 65 -19.58 6.37 -10.69
N LEU A 66 -18.87 5.55 -9.94
CA LEU A 66 -18.13 5.91 -8.72
C LEU A 66 -16.66 6.26 -8.94
N ILE A 67 -16.03 5.90 -10.07
CA ILE A 67 -14.59 6.14 -10.29
C ILE A 67 -14.22 7.62 -10.14
N ASP A 68 -14.93 8.52 -10.82
CA ASP A 68 -14.60 9.96 -10.76
C ASP A 68 -14.98 10.58 -9.41
N PRO A 69 -16.16 10.31 -8.80
CA PRO A 69 -16.44 10.70 -7.41
C PRO A 69 -15.39 10.25 -6.39
N LEU A 70 -14.82 9.04 -6.54
CA LEU A 70 -13.74 8.54 -5.69
C LEU A 70 -12.41 9.28 -5.93
N ARG A 71 -12.08 9.61 -7.19
CA ARG A 71 -10.91 10.44 -7.53
C ARG A 71 -11.05 11.85 -6.97
N HIS A 72 -12.22 12.48 -7.10
CA HIS A 72 -12.51 13.79 -6.50
C HIS A 72 -12.46 13.75 -4.97
N TRP A 73 -12.99 12.70 -4.34
CA TRP A 73 -12.90 12.49 -2.90
C TRP A 73 -11.45 12.53 -2.42
N VAL A 74 -10.59 11.72 -3.04
CA VAL A 74 -9.19 11.60 -2.65
C VAL A 74 -8.39 12.86 -2.98
N ALA A 75 -8.64 13.47 -4.14
CA ALA A 75 -7.99 14.72 -4.56
C ALA A 75 -8.38 15.91 -3.67
N ALA A 76 -9.57 15.91 -3.07
CA ALA A 76 -10.00 16.90 -2.08
C ALA A 76 -9.40 16.68 -0.68
N GLY A 77 -8.42 15.77 -0.52
CA GLY A 77 -7.72 15.53 0.75
C GLY A 77 -8.61 14.93 1.83
N ARG A 78 -9.71 14.26 1.45
CA ARG A 78 -10.67 13.72 2.40
C ARG A 78 -10.13 12.44 3.05
N PRO A 79 -10.47 12.14 4.32
CA PRO A 79 -10.00 10.94 5.01
C PRO A 79 -10.35 9.66 4.24
N THR A 80 -9.33 8.90 3.85
CA THR A 80 -9.49 7.65 3.11
C THR A 80 -8.55 6.58 3.64
N TRP A 81 -9.04 5.35 3.73
CA TRP A 81 -8.24 4.17 4.05
C TRP A 81 -8.43 3.07 3.02
N GLY A 82 -7.35 2.55 2.42
CA GLY A 82 -7.40 1.37 1.56
C GLY A 82 -6.72 0.16 2.21
N THR A 83 -7.47 -0.92 2.46
CA THR A 83 -6.89 -2.21 2.91
C THR A 83 -6.74 -3.18 1.74
N CYS A 84 -5.60 -3.86 1.65
CA CYS A 84 -5.25 -4.86 0.63
C CYS A 84 -5.62 -4.39 -0.81
N ALA A 85 -6.76 -4.83 -1.37
CA ALA A 85 -7.23 -4.38 -2.67
C ALA A 85 -7.45 -2.85 -2.77
N GLY A 86 -7.86 -2.20 -1.67
CA GLY A 86 -7.95 -0.75 -1.57
C GLY A 86 -6.60 -0.03 -1.67
N MET A 87 -5.52 -0.59 -1.12
CA MET A 87 -4.16 -0.07 -1.31
C MET A 87 -3.78 -0.07 -2.81
N ILE A 88 -4.09 -1.16 -3.54
CA ILE A 88 -3.85 -1.22 -5.00
C ILE A 88 -4.60 -0.09 -5.70
N LEU A 89 -5.87 0.15 -5.36
CA LEU A 89 -6.69 1.18 -6.01
C LEU A 89 -6.22 2.61 -5.71
N LEU A 90 -5.69 2.88 -4.52
CA LEU A 90 -5.18 4.20 -4.10
C LEU A 90 -3.73 4.45 -4.52
N SER A 91 -3.00 3.42 -4.97
CA SER A 91 -1.64 3.59 -5.50
C SER A 91 -1.64 4.40 -6.80
N ASN A 92 -0.63 5.25 -6.97
CA ASN A 92 -0.40 5.98 -8.22
C ASN A 92 0.14 5.06 -9.34
N GLN A 93 0.74 3.91 -9.00
CA GLN A 93 1.19 2.90 -9.96
C GLN A 93 0.92 1.46 -9.47
N ALA A 94 0.51 0.56 -10.36
CA ALA A 94 0.34 -0.87 -10.04
C ALA A 94 0.95 -1.78 -11.12
N ILE A 95 1.67 -2.82 -10.69
CA ILE A 95 2.27 -3.86 -11.57
C ILE A 95 1.36 -5.10 -11.61
N GLY A 96 1.30 -5.77 -12.76
CA GLY A 96 0.63 -7.07 -12.89
C GLY A 96 -0.87 -6.98 -13.17
N ALA A 97 -1.33 -5.89 -13.76
CA ALA A 97 -2.71 -5.77 -14.25
C ALA A 97 -2.99 -6.77 -15.38
N LYS A 98 -4.22 -7.28 -15.44
CA LYS A 98 -4.70 -8.13 -16.55
C LYS A 98 -4.92 -7.29 -17.82
N LYS A 99 -4.86 -7.93 -19.00
CA LYS A 99 -5.30 -7.31 -20.26
C LYS A 99 -6.72 -6.77 -20.11
N GLY A 100 -6.92 -5.51 -20.49
CA GLY A 100 -8.15 -4.74 -20.24
C GLY A 100 -7.92 -3.52 -19.34
N GLY A 101 -6.83 -3.51 -18.56
CA GLY A 101 -6.52 -2.40 -17.65
C GLY A 101 -7.37 -2.44 -16.37
N GLN A 102 -7.02 -1.59 -15.41
CA GLN A 102 -7.84 -1.34 -14.22
C GLN A 102 -7.68 0.14 -13.86
N SER A 103 -8.78 0.88 -13.83
CA SER A 103 -8.77 2.26 -13.37
C SER A 103 -8.33 2.30 -11.91
N LEU A 104 -7.16 2.88 -11.65
CA LEU A 104 -6.75 3.27 -10.30
C LEU A 104 -7.45 4.58 -9.94
N ILE A 105 -7.74 4.73 -8.65
CA ILE A 105 -8.20 5.98 -8.05
C ILE A 105 -6.98 6.91 -7.85
N GLY A 106 -5.83 6.32 -7.50
CA GLY A 106 -4.63 7.08 -7.13
C GLY A 106 -4.81 7.80 -5.81
N GLY A 107 -3.82 8.64 -5.48
CA GLY A 107 -3.79 9.39 -4.22
C GLY A 107 -2.51 9.18 -3.44
N VAL A 108 -1.89 8.00 -3.51
CA VAL A 108 -0.67 7.66 -2.77
C VAL A 108 0.51 7.46 -3.73
N ASP A 109 1.61 8.16 -3.48
CA ASP A 109 2.86 8.10 -4.25
C ASP A 109 3.64 6.80 -3.98
N ILE A 110 3.03 5.66 -4.33
CA ILE A 110 3.65 4.33 -4.30
C ILE A 110 3.38 3.56 -5.59
N ARG A 111 4.29 2.63 -5.90
CA ARG A 111 4.08 1.55 -6.85
C ARG A 111 3.78 0.26 -6.12
N VAL A 112 2.73 -0.45 -6.52
CA VAL A 112 2.24 -1.66 -5.84
C VAL A 112 2.29 -2.88 -6.77
N GLY A 113 2.98 -3.94 -6.33
CA GLY A 113 2.93 -5.27 -6.93
C GLY A 113 1.72 -6.07 -6.41
N ARG A 114 0.91 -6.63 -7.33
CA ARG A 114 -0.22 -7.50 -6.96
C ARG A 114 0.24 -8.89 -6.56
N ASN A 115 -0.29 -9.42 -5.45
CA ASN A 115 0.05 -10.74 -4.91
C ASN A 115 1.57 -10.91 -4.68
N GLY A 116 2.28 -9.84 -4.28
CA GLY A 116 3.74 -9.86 -4.22
C GLY A 116 4.31 -10.81 -3.16
N PHE A 117 3.48 -11.30 -2.23
CA PHE A 117 3.85 -12.30 -1.21
C PHE A 117 3.80 -13.76 -1.70
N GLY A 118 3.37 -14.02 -2.94
CA GLY A 118 3.44 -15.36 -3.53
C GLY A 118 2.12 -15.86 -4.11
N SER A 119 1.96 -17.17 -4.07
CA SER A 119 0.80 -17.88 -4.63
C SER A 119 -0.41 -17.82 -3.69
N GLN A 120 -1.52 -18.43 -4.10
CA GLN A 120 -2.76 -18.48 -3.31
C GLN A 120 -2.64 -19.35 -2.03
N VAL A 121 -1.48 -19.96 -1.78
CA VAL A 121 -1.19 -20.84 -0.63
C VAL A 121 -0.44 -20.11 0.49
N ASP A 122 0.11 -18.92 0.21
CA ASP A 122 1.08 -18.22 1.08
C ASP A 122 0.43 -17.15 1.98
N SER A 123 -0.76 -17.46 2.54
CA SER A 123 -1.39 -16.60 3.56
C SER A 123 -0.65 -16.75 4.89
N PHE A 124 -0.36 -15.63 5.56
CA PHE A 124 0.33 -15.63 6.85
C PHE A 124 -0.20 -14.55 7.80
N GLU A 125 0.13 -14.69 9.07
CA GLU A 125 -0.12 -13.68 10.10
C GLU A 125 1.22 -13.20 10.69
N ALA A 126 1.30 -11.91 11.01
CA ALA A 126 2.48 -11.33 11.64
C ALA A 126 2.07 -10.28 12.68
N GLY A 127 2.72 -10.28 13.85
CA GLY A 127 2.59 -9.20 14.83
C GLY A 127 3.25 -7.93 14.30
N LEU A 128 2.47 -6.88 14.11
CA LEU A 128 2.92 -5.60 13.58
C LEU A 128 3.18 -4.62 14.72
N VAL A 129 4.40 -4.12 14.81
CA VAL A 129 4.72 -2.98 15.70
C VAL A 129 4.17 -1.72 15.04
N VAL A 130 3.20 -1.08 15.69
CA VAL A 130 2.58 0.17 15.23
C VAL A 130 2.58 1.13 16.42
N PRO A 131 3.53 2.08 16.52
CA PRO A 131 3.70 2.90 17.73
C PRO A 131 2.42 3.62 18.19
N ALA A 132 1.56 4.02 17.26
CA ALA A 132 0.28 4.66 17.54
C ALA A 132 -0.80 3.74 18.16
N LEU A 133 -0.58 2.41 18.22
CA LEU A 133 -1.49 1.42 18.81
C LEU A 133 -1.03 0.89 20.18
N GLY A 134 0.07 1.41 20.71
CA GLY A 134 0.70 0.96 21.95
C GLY A 134 1.77 -0.11 21.75
N GLU A 135 2.19 -0.74 22.86
CA GLU A 135 3.29 -1.72 22.88
C GLU A 135 2.87 -3.10 22.35
N GLU A 136 1.60 -3.50 22.50
CA GLU A 136 1.11 -4.79 22.04
C GLU A 136 1.05 -4.84 20.50
N PRO A 137 1.75 -5.80 19.84
CA PRO A 137 1.71 -5.92 18.39
C PRO A 137 0.28 -6.09 17.86
N PHE A 138 -0.03 -5.45 16.73
CA PHE A 138 -1.31 -5.62 16.05
C PHE A 138 -1.28 -6.88 15.17
N PRO A 139 -2.29 -7.78 15.20
CA PRO A 139 -2.30 -8.99 14.39
C PRO A 139 -2.55 -8.66 12.90
N GLY A 140 -1.49 -8.58 12.09
CA GLY A 140 -1.59 -8.36 10.65
C GLY A 140 -1.93 -9.66 9.91
N VAL A 141 -3.12 -9.75 9.30
CA VAL A 141 -3.57 -10.89 8.48
C VAL A 141 -3.30 -10.63 7.00
N PHE A 142 -2.41 -11.41 6.38
CA PHE A 142 -1.96 -11.21 5.00
C PHE A 142 -2.49 -12.34 4.10
N ILE A 143 -3.46 -12.02 3.22
CA ILE A 143 -4.08 -12.98 2.29
C ILE A 143 -3.86 -12.48 0.85
N ARG A 144 -2.93 -13.11 0.11
CA ARG A 144 -2.48 -12.68 -1.22
C ARG A 144 -2.13 -11.18 -1.28
N ALA A 145 -1.53 -10.68 -0.20
CA ALA A 145 -1.36 -9.25 0.03
C ALA A 145 -0.60 -8.54 -1.12
N PRO A 146 -0.93 -7.28 -1.43
CA PRO A 146 -0.08 -6.43 -2.25
C PRO A 146 1.26 -6.16 -1.57
N VAL A 147 2.28 -5.88 -2.38
CA VAL A 147 3.60 -5.44 -1.94
C VAL A 147 3.85 -4.03 -2.45
N ILE A 148 4.42 -3.17 -1.61
CA ILE A 148 4.93 -1.87 -2.07
C ILE A 148 6.27 -2.14 -2.77
N ASP A 149 6.27 -2.00 -4.09
CA ASP A 149 7.45 -2.26 -4.94
C ASP A 149 8.43 -1.08 -4.91
N ALA A 150 7.91 0.14 -4.78
CA ALA A 150 8.69 1.33 -4.45
C ALA A 150 7.82 2.47 -3.91
N LEU A 151 8.41 3.31 -3.08
CA LEU A 151 7.94 4.67 -2.86
C LEU A 151 8.27 5.53 -4.11
N LEU A 152 7.32 6.34 -4.59
CA LEU A 152 7.49 7.20 -5.78
C LEU A 152 8.01 8.58 -5.37
N LEU A 153 9.15 8.62 -4.69
CA LEU A 153 9.74 9.83 -4.15
C LEU A 153 10.18 10.77 -5.29
N LEU A 154 10.15 12.07 -5.01
CA LEU A 154 10.49 13.09 -6.02
C LEU A 154 11.96 13.04 -6.46
N SER A 155 12.86 12.50 -5.61
CA SER A 155 14.25 12.14 -5.97
C SER A 155 14.33 11.19 -7.17
N ASP A 156 13.32 10.32 -7.33
CA ASP A 156 13.33 9.24 -8.31
C ASP A 156 12.57 9.66 -9.59
N LYS A 157 11.79 10.75 -9.52
CA LYS A 157 10.99 11.27 -10.65
C LYS A 157 11.83 11.93 -11.74
N ALA A 158 13.08 12.31 -11.47
CA ALA A 158 14.03 12.73 -12.50
C ALA A 158 14.31 11.61 -13.53
N ALA A 159 14.22 10.34 -13.11
CA ALA A 159 14.27 9.17 -14.00
C ALA A 159 12.88 8.82 -14.57
N ALA A 160 11.81 8.95 -13.77
CA ALA A 160 10.45 8.59 -14.19
C ALA A 160 9.85 9.52 -15.26
N ALA A 161 10.32 10.77 -15.38
CA ALA A 161 9.89 11.71 -16.42
C ALA A 161 10.18 11.25 -17.86
N ALA A 162 11.02 10.20 -18.04
CA ALA A 162 11.31 9.58 -19.32
C ALA A 162 10.34 8.44 -19.71
N LEU A 163 9.33 8.11 -18.89
CA LEU A 163 8.37 7.03 -19.16
C LEU A 163 7.16 7.50 -20.00
N PRO A 164 6.97 7.01 -21.24
CA PRO A 164 5.79 7.35 -22.05
C PRO A 164 4.55 6.57 -21.57
N GLY A 165 3.53 7.25 -21.06
CA GLY A 165 2.27 6.59 -20.67
C GLY A 165 1.28 7.34 -19.78
N LEU A 166 1.17 8.67 -19.88
CA LEU A 166 0.36 9.51 -18.97
C LEU A 166 -1.17 9.29 -19.00
N ASN A 167 -1.69 8.37 -19.83
CA ASN A 167 -3.13 8.18 -20.08
C ASN A 167 -3.66 6.80 -19.66
N GLY A 168 -3.24 6.28 -18.49
CA GLY A 168 -3.72 5.00 -17.94
C GLY A 168 -3.35 3.73 -18.75
N ALA A 169 -2.72 3.89 -19.91
CA ALA A 169 -2.24 2.81 -20.75
C ALA A 169 -1.13 2.03 -20.03
N ALA A 170 -1.21 0.70 -20.11
CA ALA A 170 -0.25 -0.15 -19.43
C ALA A 170 1.13 -0.08 -20.13
N VAL A 171 2.15 0.44 -19.44
CA VAL A 171 3.51 0.65 -19.99
C VAL A 171 4.42 -0.55 -19.71
N PRO A 172 5.23 -1.03 -20.67
CA PRO A 172 6.29 -2.00 -20.43
C PRO A 172 7.38 -1.44 -19.49
N ILE A 173 7.88 -2.25 -18.55
CA ILE A 173 9.02 -1.87 -17.70
C ILE A 173 10.28 -1.62 -18.56
N PRO A 174 10.98 -0.47 -18.43
CA PRO A 174 12.28 -0.26 -19.04
C PRO A 174 13.36 -1.19 -18.47
N ALA A 175 14.24 -1.69 -19.33
CA ALA A 175 15.33 -2.60 -18.94
C ALA A 175 16.31 -2.02 -17.90
N SER A 176 16.32 -0.70 -17.69
CA SER A 176 17.13 -0.03 -16.66
C SER A 176 16.59 -0.19 -15.23
N LEU A 177 15.32 -0.57 -15.05
CA LEU A 177 14.74 -0.82 -13.72
C LEU A 177 14.82 -2.30 -13.28
N SER A 178 15.34 -3.18 -14.14
CA SER A 178 15.47 -4.62 -13.87
C SER A 178 16.90 -5.07 -13.51
N ALA A 179 17.82 -4.14 -13.28
CA ALA A 179 19.26 -4.42 -13.26
C ALA A 179 19.88 -4.70 -11.87
N ASP A 180 19.24 -4.31 -10.77
CA ASP A 180 19.81 -4.43 -9.41
C ASP A 180 19.42 -5.74 -8.70
N LEU A 181 19.63 -6.87 -9.39
CA LEU A 181 19.63 -8.21 -8.77
C LEU A 181 20.92 -8.94 -9.18
N PRO A 182 21.88 -9.16 -8.25
CA PRO A 182 23.09 -9.93 -8.56
C PRO A 182 22.72 -11.39 -8.83
N ALA A 183 22.99 -11.84 -10.06
CA ALA A 183 22.72 -13.23 -10.46
C ALA A 183 23.62 -14.21 -9.70
N ILE A 184 23.01 -15.23 -9.09
CA ILE A 184 23.74 -16.32 -8.42
C ILE A 184 24.48 -17.16 -9.49
N PRO A 185 25.79 -17.43 -9.37
CA PRO A 185 26.53 -18.25 -10.32
C PRO A 185 26.04 -19.71 -10.32
N ALA A 186 25.86 -20.28 -11.51
CA ALA A 186 25.14 -21.53 -11.74
C ALA A 186 25.89 -22.83 -11.36
N SER A 187 26.79 -22.81 -10.36
CA SER A 187 27.69 -23.93 -10.04
C SER A 187 27.26 -24.83 -8.88
N HIS A 188 26.11 -24.58 -8.23
CA HIS A 188 25.60 -25.42 -7.14
C HIS A 188 24.08 -25.65 -7.20
N ILE A 189 23.64 -26.63 -8.01
CA ILE A 189 22.29 -27.21 -7.94
C ILE A 189 22.41 -28.75 -7.97
N PRO A 190 22.04 -29.47 -6.89
CA PRO A 190 22.02 -30.94 -6.88
C PRO A 190 20.95 -31.52 -7.82
N SER A 191 21.28 -32.66 -8.44
CA SER A 191 20.56 -33.30 -9.56
C SER A 191 19.24 -34.03 -9.18
N ALA A 192 18.38 -33.44 -8.32
CA ALA A 192 17.17 -34.10 -7.80
C ALA A 192 15.83 -33.37 -8.09
N LEU A 193 15.85 -32.26 -8.84
CA LEU A 193 14.65 -31.47 -9.21
C LEU A 193 14.44 -31.39 -10.73
N ALA A 194 14.85 -32.43 -11.46
CA ALA A 194 14.68 -32.55 -12.91
C ALA A 194 13.31 -33.12 -13.31
N ASN A 195 12.22 -32.43 -12.94
CA ASN A 195 10.93 -32.54 -13.62
C ASN A 195 9.98 -31.40 -13.19
N GLY A 196 9.50 -30.59 -14.13
CA GLY A 196 8.29 -29.78 -13.93
C GLY A 196 8.38 -28.25 -14.05
N HIS A 197 9.53 -27.64 -14.31
CA HIS A 197 9.62 -26.20 -14.61
C HIS A 197 10.46 -25.89 -15.86
N ALA A 198 9.84 -26.03 -17.03
CA ALA A 198 10.32 -25.33 -18.22
C ALA A 198 10.18 -23.82 -17.99
N ALA A 199 11.30 -23.10 -17.93
CA ALA A 199 11.31 -21.66 -17.73
C ALA A 199 10.45 -20.96 -18.81
N ARG A 200 9.49 -20.14 -18.39
CA ARG A 200 8.68 -19.29 -19.28
C ARG A 200 9.52 -18.12 -19.80
N ALA A 201 10.52 -18.42 -20.64
CA ALA A 201 11.38 -17.45 -21.32
C ALA A 201 10.66 -16.60 -22.39
N ASN A 202 9.33 -16.49 -22.32
CA ASN A 202 8.48 -15.85 -23.33
C ASN A 202 7.21 -15.22 -22.72
N ALA A 203 7.22 -14.93 -21.41
CA ALA A 203 6.19 -14.10 -20.82
C ALA A 203 6.41 -12.64 -21.25
N PRO A 204 5.37 -11.90 -21.70
CA PRO A 204 5.51 -10.48 -22.00
C PRO A 204 5.94 -9.72 -20.73
N PRO A 205 6.71 -8.62 -20.86
CA PRO A 205 7.21 -7.87 -19.71
C PRO A 205 6.04 -7.41 -18.80
N PRO A 206 6.23 -7.41 -17.47
CA PRO A 206 5.19 -6.95 -16.55
C PRO A 206 4.80 -5.52 -16.91
N THR A 207 3.50 -5.24 -16.84
CA THR A 207 2.95 -3.97 -17.33
C THR A 207 2.52 -3.10 -16.16
N ILE A 208 2.98 -1.84 -16.16
CA ILE A 208 2.68 -0.82 -15.16
C ILE A 208 1.41 -0.09 -15.57
N VAL A 209 0.41 -0.02 -14.69
CA VAL A 209 -0.76 0.85 -14.84
C VAL A 209 -0.58 2.06 -13.94
N CYS A 210 -0.80 3.27 -14.46
CA CYS A 210 -0.75 4.53 -13.72
C CYS A 210 -2.16 5.02 -13.38
N ALA A 211 -2.31 5.72 -12.26
CA ALA A 211 -3.54 6.44 -11.95
C ALA A 211 -3.73 7.64 -12.90
N GLU A 212 -4.98 7.86 -13.31
CA GLU A 212 -5.37 9.04 -14.08
C GLU A 212 -5.66 10.20 -13.12
N PRO A 213 -5.36 11.46 -13.49
CA PRO A 213 -5.74 12.61 -12.69
C PRO A 213 -7.28 12.69 -12.53
N PRO A 214 -7.79 13.30 -11.45
CA PRO A 214 -9.22 13.56 -11.32
C PRO A 214 -9.69 14.46 -12.48
N PRO A 215 -10.88 14.22 -13.07
CA PRO A 215 -11.40 15.08 -14.12
C PRO A 215 -11.66 16.50 -13.60
N PRO A 216 -11.57 17.54 -14.44
CA PRO A 216 -11.77 18.91 -14.00
C PRO A 216 -13.18 19.13 -13.42
N SER A 217 -13.25 19.77 -12.26
CA SER A 217 -14.52 20.08 -11.62
C SER A 217 -15.31 21.13 -12.43
N PRO A 218 -16.64 20.98 -12.60
CA PRO A 218 -17.44 21.87 -13.44
C PRO A 218 -17.58 23.32 -12.90
N SER A 219 -17.05 23.61 -11.71
CA SER A 219 -17.16 24.90 -11.01
C SER A 219 -15.84 25.65 -10.82
N SER A 220 -14.69 25.11 -11.27
CA SER A 220 -13.37 25.71 -11.03
C SER A 220 -12.80 26.42 -12.26
N SER A 221 -13.23 27.67 -12.50
CA SER A 221 -12.56 28.59 -13.43
C SER A 221 -11.29 29.18 -12.81
N SER A 222 -10.32 28.33 -12.48
CA SER A 222 -9.00 28.73 -11.98
C SER A 222 -7.98 27.67 -12.34
N SER A 223 -7.02 28.01 -13.20
CA SER A 223 -5.91 27.15 -13.59
C SER A 223 -4.86 27.08 -12.48
N SER A 224 -5.18 26.36 -11.40
CA SER A 224 -4.19 25.92 -10.43
C SER A 224 -3.54 24.64 -10.96
N SER A 225 -2.44 24.80 -11.69
CA SER A 225 -1.49 23.71 -11.87
C SER A 225 -0.92 23.38 -10.50
N SER A 226 -1.38 22.29 -9.88
CA SER A 226 -0.77 21.79 -8.65
C SER A 226 0.63 21.29 -8.98
N THR A 227 1.62 22.14 -8.73
CA THR A 227 3.02 21.72 -8.84
C THR A 227 3.24 20.58 -7.87
N LEU A 228 4.04 19.59 -8.29
CA LEU A 228 4.30 18.36 -7.53
C LEU A 228 4.91 18.59 -6.13
N THR A 229 5.24 19.84 -5.80
CA THR A 229 5.91 20.30 -4.60
C THR A 229 5.04 20.38 -3.34
N ASP A 230 3.71 20.44 -3.47
CA ASP A 230 2.77 20.52 -2.34
C ASP A 230 2.22 19.14 -1.91
N ARG A 231 2.80 18.04 -2.40
CA ARG A 231 2.40 16.69 -2.01
C ARG A 231 2.72 16.43 -0.52
N PRO A 232 1.75 15.99 0.31
CA PRO A 232 2.03 15.62 1.68
C PRO A 232 3.15 14.57 1.76
N PRO A 233 3.98 14.61 2.81
CA PRO A 233 5.06 13.65 3.02
C PRO A 233 4.50 12.24 3.28
N ILE A 234 5.32 11.22 3.01
CA ILE A 234 5.00 9.82 3.34
C ILE A 234 5.46 9.53 4.77
N GLU A 235 4.61 8.88 5.54
CA GLU A 235 4.86 8.42 6.92
C GLU A 235 4.70 6.90 6.95
N ILE A 236 5.74 6.17 7.37
CA ILE A 236 5.68 4.70 7.48
C ILE A 236 4.99 4.37 8.81
N ILE A 237 3.90 3.60 8.76
CA ILE A 237 3.08 3.27 9.93
C ILE A 237 3.40 1.87 10.46
N ALA A 238 3.73 0.92 9.56
CA ALA A 238 4.09 -0.44 9.94
C ALA A 238 5.00 -1.09 8.87
N SER A 239 5.99 -1.86 9.33
CA SER A 239 6.85 -2.70 8.49
C SER A 239 6.98 -4.12 9.07
N ILE A 240 7.36 -5.08 8.23
CA ILE A 240 7.65 -6.47 8.62
C ILE A 240 9.16 -6.80 8.49
N PRO A 241 9.71 -7.73 9.30
CA PRO A 241 11.14 -8.00 9.32
C PRO A 241 11.65 -8.82 8.11
N PHE A 242 10.76 -9.28 7.24
CA PHE A 242 11.07 -10.01 6.01
C PHE A 242 10.41 -9.33 4.80
N SER A 243 10.97 -9.55 3.61
CA SER A 243 10.39 -9.12 2.34
C SER A 243 10.15 -10.34 1.46
N PRO A 244 9.05 -10.41 0.70
CA PRO A 244 8.82 -11.48 -0.26
C PRO A 244 9.56 -11.29 -1.60
N THR A 245 10.16 -10.11 -1.82
CA THR A 245 11.03 -9.87 -3.01
C THR A 245 12.42 -10.47 -2.84
N LEU A 246 12.69 -11.09 -1.70
CA LEU A 246 13.79 -12.03 -1.46
C LEU A 246 13.18 -13.35 -0.98
N PRO A 247 13.76 -14.53 -1.29
CA PRO A 247 13.32 -15.76 -0.69
C PRO A 247 13.49 -15.68 0.84
N PRO A 248 12.53 -16.20 1.64
CA PRO A 248 12.69 -16.22 3.09
C PRO A 248 13.96 -17.00 3.43
N LYS A 249 14.83 -16.41 4.24
CA LYS A 249 15.92 -17.17 4.87
C LYS A 249 15.28 -18.27 5.72
N GLU A 250 15.74 -19.50 5.51
CA GLU A 250 15.19 -20.68 6.14
C GLU A 250 15.14 -20.54 7.67
N HIS A 251 14.01 -20.94 8.25
CA HIS A 251 13.79 -21.17 9.69
C HIS A 251 14.24 -20.06 10.67
N VAL A 252 13.35 -19.10 10.93
CA VAL A 252 13.32 -18.42 12.24
C VAL A 252 12.73 -19.38 13.27
N LEU A 253 13.56 -20.30 13.76
CA LEU A 253 13.31 -20.97 15.04
C LEU A 253 13.59 -19.96 16.15
N ILE A 254 12.57 -19.66 16.96
CA ILE A 254 12.70 -18.82 18.16
C ILE A 254 13.66 -19.54 19.12
N PRO A 255 14.83 -18.96 19.46
CA PRO A 255 15.73 -19.59 20.44
C PRO A 255 15.14 -19.42 21.83
N THR A 256 14.77 -20.54 22.46
CA THR A 256 14.57 -20.56 23.91
C THR A 256 15.92 -20.36 24.61
N SER A 257 15.87 -19.76 25.79
CA SER A 257 17.04 -19.31 26.55
C SER A 257 18.00 -20.44 26.95
N SER A 258 19.29 -20.21 26.75
CA SER A 258 20.36 -20.62 27.68
C SER A 258 21.67 -19.90 27.34
N ALA A 259 22.42 -19.48 28.36
CA ALA A 259 23.57 -18.61 28.22
C ALA A 259 24.86 -19.36 27.82
N SER A 260 25.73 -18.70 27.06
CA SER A 260 27.15 -18.57 27.44
C SER A 260 27.81 -17.44 26.65
N VAL A 261 28.61 -16.63 27.35
CA VAL A 261 29.35 -15.48 26.81
C VAL A 261 30.77 -15.92 26.48
N LEU A 262 31.23 -15.70 25.25
CA LEU A 262 32.65 -15.57 24.90
C LEU A 262 32.79 -14.48 23.84
N ALA A 263 33.88 -13.69 23.95
CA ALA A 263 34.07 -12.42 23.24
C ALA A 263 35.11 -12.50 22.11
N SER A 264 35.51 -11.33 21.58
CA SER A 264 36.64 -11.07 20.64
C SER A 264 36.28 -11.18 19.13
N GLU A 265 36.63 -10.27 18.21
CA GLU A 265 37.25 -8.92 18.28
C GLU A 265 36.76 -7.94 17.19
N SER A 266 36.98 -6.64 17.45
CA SER A 266 37.29 -5.53 16.54
C SER A 266 36.84 -5.51 15.05
N GLY A 267 36.01 -4.52 14.71
CA GLY A 267 35.89 -3.96 13.35
C GLY A 267 35.16 -2.61 13.40
N SER A 268 35.89 -1.50 13.18
CA SER A 268 35.32 -0.13 13.33
C SER A 268 34.46 0.26 12.10
N PRO A 269 33.20 0.70 12.29
CA PRO A 269 32.38 1.18 11.17
C PRO A 269 32.71 2.64 10.82
N GLN A 270 33.15 2.87 9.59
CA GLN A 270 33.20 4.21 8.97
C GLN A 270 31.77 4.64 8.57
N PRO A 271 31.32 5.87 8.91
CA PRO A 271 30.00 6.35 8.49
C PRO A 271 30.03 6.86 7.02
N PRO A 272 28.99 6.60 6.21
CA PRO A 272 28.85 7.23 4.90
C PRO A 272 28.55 8.74 5.04
N PRO A 273 28.88 9.56 4.02
CA PRO A 273 28.91 11.02 4.15
C PRO A 273 27.52 11.68 4.12
N LYS A 274 27.33 12.73 4.92
CA LYS A 274 26.15 13.61 4.91
C LYS A 274 26.14 14.55 3.70
N ALA A 275 25.00 14.69 3.01
CA ALA A 275 24.74 15.75 2.02
C ALA A 275 23.27 16.21 2.01
N LEU A 276 23.04 17.45 1.54
CA LEU A 276 21.80 18.27 1.64
C LEU A 276 21.49 18.92 0.26
N ALA A 277 20.28 19.35 -0.11
CA ALA A 277 19.00 19.36 0.61
C ALA A 277 17.76 19.37 -0.34
N THR A 278 16.67 18.72 0.08
CA THR A 278 15.25 19.16 0.04
C THR A 278 14.53 19.56 -1.27
N MET A 279 13.26 19.11 -1.36
CA MET A 279 12.09 19.52 -2.20
C MET A 279 11.62 18.43 -3.19
N ALA A 280 10.44 17.80 -3.09
CA ALA A 280 9.41 17.84 -2.03
C ALA A 280 8.44 16.62 -2.11
N THR A 281 8.92 15.41 -1.82
CA THR A 281 8.10 14.42 -1.10
C THR A 281 9.01 13.81 -0.04
N THR A 282 9.16 14.53 1.07
CA THR A 282 10.03 14.13 2.16
C THR A 282 9.41 12.92 2.85
N LEU A 283 10.17 11.83 3.04
CA LEU A 283 9.76 10.78 3.96
C LEU A 283 9.84 11.37 5.38
N LEU A 284 8.77 11.34 6.19
CA LEU A 284 8.78 11.96 7.52
C LEU A 284 9.83 11.33 8.44
N ASN A 285 9.93 10.00 8.41
CA ASN A 285 10.78 9.22 9.30
C ASN A 285 11.83 8.45 8.46
N PRO A 286 12.88 9.11 7.92
CA PRO A 286 13.85 8.46 7.05
C PRO A 286 14.67 7.38 7.76
N GLU A 287 14.94 7.56 9.05
CA GLU A 287 15.66 6.60 9.90
C GLU A 287 14.83 5.33 10.19
N GLU A 288 13.51 5.37 9.99
CA GLU A 288 12.58 4.24 10.17
C GLU A 288 12.29 3.49 8.86
N ARG A 289 12.90 3.90 7.73
CA ARG A 289 12.72 3.20 6.46
C ARG A 289 13.36 1.81 6.54
N PRO A 290 12.62 0.72 6.26
CA PRO A 290 13.20 -0.61 6.18
C PRO A 290 14.17 -0.74 4.99
N ALA A 291 15.00 -1.78 4.98
CA ALA A 291 16.01 -1.99 3.95
C ALA A 291 15.43 -2.15 2.53
N LEU A 292 14.18 -2.63 2.42
CA LEU A 292 13.42 -2.71 1.18
C LEU A 292 12.02 -2.13 1.38
N ASP A 293 11.54 -1.33 0.41
CA ASP A 293 10.17 -0.78 0.44
C ASP A 293 9.10 -1.88 0.49
N SER A 294 9.42 -3.08 0.00
CA SER A 294 8.57 -4.27 0.05
C SER A 294 8.36 -4.86 1.45
N GLN A 295 9.04 -4.32 2.47
CA GLN A 295 8.78 -4.59 3.89
C GLN A 295 7.71 -3.65 4.48
N ILE A 296 7.37 -2.55 3.81
CA ILE A 296 6.37 -1.59 4.30
C ILE A 296 4.97 -2.19 4.08
N VAL A 297 4.20 -2.31 5.17
CA VAL A 297 2.86 -2.94 5.15
C VAL A 297 1.75 -2.00 5.58
N ALA A 298 2.06 -0.88 6.21
CA ALA A 298 1.15 0.27 6.28
C ALA A 298 1.92 1.59 6.18
N LEU A 299 1.32 2.56 5.49
CA LEU A 299 1.83 3.93 5.43
C LEU A 299 0.69 4.94 5.30
N ARG A 300 1.03 6.19 5.58
CA ARG A 300 0.16 7.36 5.43
C ARG A 300 0.78 8.34 4.44
N GLN A 301 -0.07 9.02 3.67
CA GLN A 301 0.29 10.23 2.94
C GLN A 301 -0.84 11.26 3.10
N GLY A 302 -0.60 12.30 3.91
CA GLY A 302 -1.65 13.26 4.28
C GLY A 302 -2.82 12.58 4.99
N ASN A 303 -4.03 12.72 4.43
CA ASN A 303 -5.27 12.12 4.98
C ASN A 303 -5.60 10.74 4.39
N ILE A 304 -4.65 10.13 3.66
CA ILE A 304 -4.80 8.79 3.08
C ILE A 304 -3.96 7.80 3.87
N LEU A 305 -4.60 6.75 4.36
CA LEU A 305 -3.99 5.57 4.97
C LEU A 305 -4.04 4.40 3.97
N VAL A 306 -2.98 3.61 3.88
CA VAL A 306 -3.03 2.33 3.16
C VAL A 306 -2.37 1.23 3.99
N SER A 307 -2.95 0.02 3.94
CA SER A 307 -2.39 -1.19 4.55
C SER A 307 -2.50 -2.37 3.60
N SER A 308 -1.48 -3.24 3.55
CA SER A 308 -1.47 -4.43 2.67
C SER A 308 -2.19 -5.64 3.29
N PHE A 309 -2.32 -5.66 4.61
CA PHE A 309 -3.06 -6.66 5.38
C PHE A 309 -4.55 -6.32 5.54
N HIS A 310 -5.30 -7.28 6.07
CA HIS A 310 -6.73 -7.25 6.34
C HIS A 310 -7.02 -7.14 7.86
N PRO A 311 -6.98 -5.94 8.46
CA PRO A 311 -7.34 -5.74 9.87
C PRO A 311 -8.81 -6.11 10.15
N GLU A 312 -9.67 -6.06 9.14
CA GLU A 312 -11.09 -6.44 9.24
C GLU A 312 -11.33 -7.95 9.47
N LEU A 313 -10.29 -8.78 9.32
CA LEU A 313 -10.38 -10.22 9.59
C LEU A 313 -9.92 -10.58 11.01
N THR A 314 -9.64 -9.57 11.84
CA THR A 314 -9.22 -9.72 13.23
C THR A 314 -10.36 -9.35 14.17
N VAL A 315 -10.26 -9.70 15.46
CA VAL A 315 -11.16 -9.13 16.49
C VAL A 315 -10.65 -7.78 17.03
N ASP A 316 -9.43 -7.38 16.65
CA ASP A 316 -8.74 -6.21 17.17
C ASP A 316 -9.18 -4.93 16.42
N SER A 317 -9.96 -4.10 17.10
CA SER A 317 -10.48 -2.87 16.51
C SER A 317 -9.51 -1.68 16.57
N ARG A 318 -8.31 -1.82 17.19
CA ARG A 318 -7.36 -0.71 17.39
C ARG A 318 -6.96 0.00 16.10
N PHE A 319 -6.81 -0.73 14.99
CA PHE A 319 -6.45 -0.12 13.70
C PHE A 319 -7.59 0.71 13.10
N HIS A 320 -8.84 0.29 13.28
CA HIS A 320 -10.02 1.06 12.87
C HIS A 320 -10.23 2.28 13.78
N GLU A 321 -10.00 2.13 15.08
CA GLU A 321 -10.01 3.24 16.04
C GLU A 321 -8.92 4.27 15.70
N TYR A 322 -7.71 3.84 15.38
CA TYR A 322 -6.63 4.69 14.91
C TYR A 322 -6.99 5.44 13.63
N PHE A 323 -7.62 4.79 12.65
CA PHE A 323 -8.13 5.50 11.47
C PHE A 323 -9.14 6.59 11.86
N VAL A 324 -10.16 6.25 12.66
CA VAL A 324 -11.19 7.22 13.10
C VAL A 324 -10.56 8.38 13.88
N ARG A 325 -9.72 8.12 14.88
CA ARG A 325 -9.10 9.16 15.71
C ARG A 325 -8.11 10.02 14.93
N SER A 326 -7.16 9.40 14.22
CA SER A 326 -6.02 10.12 13.63
C SER A 326 -6.32 10.76 12.28
N PHE A 327 -7.29 10.22 11.52
CA PHE A 327 -7.62 10.71 10.17
C PHE A 327 -8.98 11.39 10.11
N VAL A 328 -9.98 10.91 10.85
CA VAL A 328 -11.36 11.42 10.70
C VAL A 328 -11.66 12.52 11.71
N LEU A 329 -11.26 12.35 12.98
CA LEU A 329 -11.44 13.34 14.03
C LEU A 329 -10.25 14.31 14.13
N GLY A 330 -9.03 13.80 13.98
CA GLY A 330 -7.78 14.57 14.01
C GLY A 330 -7.55 15.52 12.82
N SER A 331 -8.41 15.51 11.81
CA SER A 331 -8.36 16.43 10.66
C SER A 331 -9.19 17.71 10.87
N SER A 332 -9.37 18.15 12.13
CA SER A 332 -10.20 19.29 12.55
C SER A 332 -9.37 20.53 12.88
#